data_AF-A0A537FTK1-F1
#
_entry.id   AF-A0A537FTK1-F1
#
_cell.length_a   1.000
_cell.length_b   1.000
_cell.length_c   1.000
_cell.angle_alpha   90.00
_cell.angle_beta   90.00
_cell.angle_gamma   90.00
#
_symmetry.space_group_name_H-M   'P 1'
#
loop_
_entity.id
_entity.type
_entity.pdbx_description
1 polymer ?
#
loop_
_entity_poly.entity_id
_entity_poly.type
_entity_poly.pdbx_seq_one_letter_code
_entity_poly.pdbx_strand_id
1 'polypeptide(L)'
;MPVSASLFTQFDSIVDARSPAEYAEDHIPGAVSAPALDDAERATVGTLYKQVSPFDARKLGAALLAKNVARHVETLFRGKDSRWRPLVYCWRGGQRSGAMAHILREIGWDAKTLEGGYRAYRRWVVQELQRLPHHFRFVVIH
;
A
#
# COMPACT_ATOMS: atom_id res chain seq x y z
N MET A 1 -6.32 8.30 -6.11
CA MET A 1 -5.66 9.62 -6.21
C MET A 1 -4.36 9.46 -6.99
N PRO A 2 -4.11 10.27 -8.02
CA PRO A 2 -2.88 10.23 -8.80
C PRO A 2 -1.68 10.68 -7.96
N VAL A 3 -0.49 10.18 -8.28
CA VAL A 3 0.74 10.45 -7.51
C VAL A 3 1.21 11.89 -7.73
N SER A 4 1.51 12.60 -6.64
CA SER A 4 2.20 13.89 -6.64
C SER A 4 3.02 14.07 -5.36
N ALA A 5 3.96 15.01 -5.33
CA ALA A 5 4.76 15.29 -4.15
C ALA A 5 3.91 15.70 -2.94
N SER A 6 2.91 16.57 -3.16
CA SER A 6 2.02 17.07 -2.11
C SER A 6 0.94 16.06 -1.68
N LEU A 7 0.78 14.94 -2.38
CA LEU A 7 -0.22 13.93 -2.03
C LEU A 7 0.07 13.34 -0.64
N PHE A 8 1.32 12.97 -0.39
CA PHE A 8 1.70 12.20 0.79
C PHE A 8 1.59 13.01 2.09
N THR A 9 1.68 14.33 2.02
CA THR A 9 1.52 15.24 3.17
C THR A 9 0.06 15.51 3.54
N GLN A 10 -0.91 15.04 2.75
CA GLN A 10 -2.34 15.21 3.02
C GLN A 10 -2.91 14.13 3.95
N PHE A 11 -2.09 13.13 4.30
CA PHE A 11 -2.47 11.95 5.06
C PHE A 11 -1.59 11.80 6.29
N ASP A 12 -2.18 11.30 7.37
CA ASP A 12 -1.47 11.11 8.64
C ASP A 12 -0.53 9.90 8.59
N SER A 13 -0.80 8.96 7.68
CA SER A 13 0.00 7.74 7.52
C SER A 13 -0.12 7.19 6.11
N ILE A 14 1.00 6.68 5.59
CA ILE A 14 1.02 5.89 4.36
C ILE A 14 1.10 4.42 4.77
N VAL A 15 0.20 3.59 4.27
CA VAL A 15 0.06 2.18 4.66
C VAL A 15 0.38 1.29 3.46
N ASP A 16 1.42 0.49 3.58
CA ASP A 16 1.78 -0.51 2.57
C ASP A 16 1.10 -1.84 2.87
N ALA A 17 0.15 -2.23 2.04
CA ALA A 17 -0.61 -3.48 2.14
C ALA A 17 0.02 -4.64 1.35
N ARG A 18 1.24 -4.47 0.80
CA ARG A 18 2.01 -5.55 0.17
C ARG A 18 2.59 -6.51 1.21
N SER A 19 3.16 -7.63 0.77
CA SER A 19 3.77 -8.59 1.69
C SER A 19 5.04 -8.01 2.34
N PRO A 20 5.50 -8.55 3.49
CA PRO A 20 6.71 -8.08 4.15
C PRO A 20 7.94 -8.06 3.24
N ALA A 21 8.15 -9.09 2.41
CA ALA A 21 9.26 -9.11 1.45
C ALA A 21 9.15 -7.99 0.40
N GLU A 22 7.94 -7.74 -0.14
CA GLU A 22 7.72 -6.63 -1.09
C GLU A 22 8.01 -5.25 -0.47
N TYR A 23 7.74 -5.07 0.83
CA TYR A 23 8.02 -3.84 1.57
C TYR A 23 9.51 -3.68 1.90
N ALA A 24 10.16 -4.77 2.31
CA ALA A 24 11.58 -4.78 2.66
C ALA A 24 12.50 -4.51 1.45
N GLU A 25 12.10 -4.96 0.26
CA GLU A 25 12.82 -4.70 -0.98
C GLU A 25 12.85 -3.20 -1.33
N ASP A 26 11.69 -2.54 -1.24
CA ASP A 26 11.54 -1.11 -1.54
C ASP A 26 10.13 -0.65 -1.13
N HIS A 27 9.94 0.60 -0.70
CA HIS A 27 8.62 1.14 -0.32
C HIS A 27 8.56 2.67 -0.41
N ILE A 28 7.34 3.23 -0.34
CA ILE A 28 7.18 4.69 -0.30
C ILE A 28 7.80 5.21 1.01
N PRO A 29 8.67 6.24 0.98
CA PRO A 29 9.29 6.78 2.18
C PRO A 29 8.28 7.14 3.26
N GLY A 30 8.53 6.70 4.49
CA GLY A 30 7.65 6.92 5.64
C GLY A 30 6.42 6.00 5.69
N ALA A 31 6.26 5.07 4.76
CA ALA A 31 5.17 4.09 4.82
C ALA A 31 5.35 3.08 5.95
N VAL A 32 4.25 2.73 6.61
CA VAL A 32 4.16 1.66 7.59
C VAL A 32 3.70 0.38 6.90
N SER A 33 4.38 -0.73 7.17
CA SER A 33 3.98 -2.05 6.67
C SER A 33 2.76 -2.57 7.43
N ALA A 34 1.64 -2.78 6.73
CA ALA A 34 0.46 -3.47 7.24
C ALA A 34 -0.02 -4.49 6.18
N PRO A 35 0.65 -5.64 6.05
CA PRO A 35 0.41 -6.56 4.95
C PRO A 35 -1.03 -7.06 4.88
N ALA A 36 -1.64 -7.00 3.70
CA ALA A 36 -2.93 -7.67 3.46
C ALA A 36 -2.79 -9.20 3.45
N LEU A 37 -1.63 -9.69 3.00
CA LEU A 37 -1.21 -11.08 3.05
C LEU A 37 0.27 -11.10 3.44
N ASP A 38 0.68 -12.03 4.29
CA ASP A 38 2.10 -12.31 4.50
C ASP A 38 2.74 -12.99 3.27
N ASP A 39 4.04 -13.26 3.32
CA ASP A 39 4.77 -13.84 2.19
C ASP A 39 4.28 -15.25 1.82
N ALA A 40 3.96 -16.09 2.81
CA ALA A 40 3.50 -17.46 2.60
C ALA A 40 2.04 -17.48 2.11
N GLU A 41 1.18 -16.66 2.69
CA GLU A 41 -0.21 -16.44 2.27
C GLU A 41 -0.25 -15.91 0.83
N ARG A 42 0.59 -14.91 0.51
CA ARG A 42 0.70 -14.37 -0.85
C ARG A 42 1.15 -15.43 -1.85
N ALA A 43 2.13 -16.27 -1.49
CA ALA A 43 2.59 -17.36 -2.34
C ALA A 43 1.46 -18.38 -2.56
N THR A 44 0.78 -18.80 -1.50
CA THR A 44 -0.36 -19.72 -1.56
C THR A 44 -1.49 -19.20 -2.45
N VAL A 45 -1.95 -17.98 -2.21
CA VAL A 45 -3.02 -17.35 -2.99
C VAL A 45 -2.60 -17.15 -4.46
N GLY A 46 -1.35 -16.75 -4.70
CA GLY A 46 -0.81 -16.57 -6.03
C GLY A 46 -0.72 -17.88 -6.83
N THR A 47 -0.32 -18.96 -6.17
CA THR A 47 -0.30 -20.31 -6.74
C THR A 47 -1.72 -20.78 -7.07
N LEU A 48 -2.65 -20.66 -6.12
CA LEU A 48 -4.05 -21.03 -6.32
C LEU A 48 -4.69 -20.26 -7.50
N TYR A 49 -4.36 -18.97 -7.63
CA TYR A 49 -4.87 -18.11 -8.72
C TYR A 49 -4.41 -18.61 -10.09
N LYS A 50 -3.15 -19.03 -10.20
CA LYS A 50 -2.54 -19.46 -11.46
C LYS A 50 -2.87 -20.91 -11.81
N GLN A 51 -2.90 -21.79 -10.83
CA GLN A 51 -2.94 -23.24 -11.04
C GLN A 51 -4.34 -23.84 -10.95
N VAL A 52 -5.26 -23.20 -10.23
CA VAL A 52 -6.60 -23.76 -9.97
C VAL A 52 -7.68 -22.84 -10.50
N SER A 53 -7.89 -21.69 -9.85
CA SER A 53 -8.98 -20.78 -10.22
C SER A 53 -8.77 -19.37 -9.64
N PRO A 54 -8.98 -18.32 -10.46
CA PRO A 54 -9.05 -16.95 -9.97
C PRO A 54 -10.11 -16.74 -8.89
N PHE A 55 -11.24 -17.46 -8.95
CA PHE A 55 -12.32 -17.30 -7.98
C PHE A 55 -11.93 -17.88 -6.61
N ASP A 56 -11.38 -19.09 -6.56
CA ASP A 56 -10.98 -19.72 -5.30
C ASP A 56 -9.83 -18.96 -4.63
N ALA A 57 -8.89 -18.44 -5.42
CA ALA A 57 -7.85 -17.55 -4.93
C ALA A 57 -8.40 -16.26 -4.33
N ARG A 58 -9.43 -15.65 -4.94
CA ARG A 58 -10.09 -14.47 -4.37
C ARG A 58 -10.83 -14.82 -3.08
N LYS A 59 -11.50 -15.97 -3.02
CA LYS A 59 -12.20 -16.45 -1.83
C LYS A 59 -11.24 -16.66 -0.66
N LEU A 60 -10.15 -17.39 -0.87
CA LEU A 60 -9.11 -17.59 0.13
C LEU A 60 -8.45 -16.26 0.53
N GLY A 61 -8.04 -15.47 -0.47
CA GLY A 61 -7.37 -14.18 -0.25
C GLY A 61 -8.24 -13.19 0.53
N ALA A 62 -9.55 -13.16 0.30
CA ALA A 62 -10.47 -12.30 1.04
C ALA A 62 -10.55 -12.71 2.52
N ALA A 63 -10.62 -14.01 2.81
CA ALA A 63 -10.66 -14.51 4.19
C ALA A 63 -9.37 -14.19 4.96
N LEU A 64 -8.21 -14.40 4.34
CA LEU A 64 -6.90 -14.09 4.93
C LEU A 64 -6.73 -12.58 5.15
N LEU A 65 -7.08 -11.78 4.14
CA LEU A 65 -7.04 -10.32 4.23
C LEU A 65 -7.90 -9.80 5.38
N ALA A 66 -9.12 -10.29 5.53
CA ALA A 66 -9.99 -9.87 6.63
C ALA A 66 -9.37 -10.16 8.01
N LYS A 67 -8.80 -11.35 8.19
CA LYS A 67 -8.09 -11.73 9.43
C LYS A 67 -6.89 -10.82 9.69
N ASN A 68 -6.12 -10.52 8.65
CA ASN A 68 -4.92 -9.70 8.76
C ASN A 68 -5.26 -8.24 9.07
N VAL A 69 -6.29 -7.70 8.43
CA VAL A 69 -6.79 -6.35 8.73
C VAL A 69 -7.30 -6.27 10.17
N ALA A 70 -8.07 -7.27 10.65
CA ALA A 70 -8.52 -7.31 12.04
C ALA A 70 -7.33 -7.26 13.02
N ARG A 71 -6.30 -8.07 12.78
CA ARG A 71 -5.06 -8.04 13.57
C ARG A 71 -4.36 -6.67 13.53
N HIS A 72 -4.31 -5.99 12.38
CA HIS A 72 -3.72 -4.65 12.29
C HIS A 72 -4.53 -3.61 13.05
N VAL A 73 -5.87 -3.70 13.02
CA VAL A 73 -6.76 -2.84 13.83
C VAL A 73 -6.48 -3.01 15.31
N GLU A 74 -6.32 -4.26 15.77
CA GLU A 74 -6.02 -4.58 17.16
C GLU A 74 -4.61 -4.22 17.60
N THR A 75 -3.67 -4.01 16.67
CA THR A 75 -2.25 -3.80 16.96
C THR A 75 -1.76 -2.44 16.42
N LEU A 76 -1.39 -2.37 15.14
CA LEU A 76 -0.82 -1.19 14.49
C LEU A 76 -1.71 0.04 14.57
N PHE A 77 -3.03 -0.14 14.51
CA PHE A 77 -4.00 0.97 14.45
C PHE A 77 -4.74 1.20 15.77
N ARG A 78 -4.42 0.45 16.83
CA ARG A 78 -5.12 0.53 18.14
C ARG A 78 -5.18 1.95 18.71
N GLY A 79 -4.11 2.72 18.54
CA GLY A 79 -4.00 4.10 19.07
C GLY A 79 -4.52 5.19 18.13
N LYS A 80 -5.14 4.85 17.00
CA LYS A 80 -5.60 5.84 16.03
C LYS A 80 -7.01 6.30 16.39
N ASP A 81 -7.19 7.62 16.54
CA ASP A 81 -8.50 8.22 16.79
C ASP A 81 -9.34 8.28 15.49
N SER A 82 -10.60 8.72 15.61
CA SER A 82 -11.53 8.80 14.47
C SER A 82 -11.10 9.79 13.37
N ARG A 83 -10.16 10.69 13.65
CA ARG A 83 -9.67 11.69 12.68
C ARG A 83 -8.51 11.18 11.85
N TRP A 84 -7.98 9.99 12.14
CA TRP A 84 -6.87 9.41 11.39
C TRP A 84 -7.25 9.12 9.92
N ARG A 85 -6.41 9.59 8.99
CA ARG A 85 -6.62 9.52 7.54
C ARG A 85 -5.48 8.76 6.87
N PRO A 86 -5.58 7.43 6.72
CA PRO A 86 -4.54 6.64 6.08
C PRO A 86 -4.64 6.62 4.55
N LEU A 87 -3.50 6.71 3.87
CA LEU A 87 -3.38 6.40 2.45
C LEU A 87 -2.85 4.97 2.26
N VAL A 88 -3.71 4.06 1.83
CA VAL A 88 -3.37 2.64 1.64
C VAL A 88 -2.93 2.38 0.21
N TYR A 89 -1.85 1.63 0.01
CA TYR A 89 -1.45 1.17 -1.32
C TYR A 89 -1.06 -0.30 -1.33
N CYS A 90 -1.12 -0.90 -2.52
CA CYS A 90 -0.50 -2.19 -2.80
C CYS A 90 0.26 -2.08 -4.13
N TRP A 91 0.76 -3.18 -4.71
CA TRP A 91 1.56 -3.12 -5.94
C TRP A 91 0.91 -2.33 -7.10
N ARG A 92 -0.39 -2.55 -7.36
CA ARG A 92 -1.15 -1.93 -8.47
C ARG A 92 -2.35 -1.10 -8.03
N GLY A 93 -2.53 -0.86 -6.73
CA GLY A 93 -3.72 -0.16 -6.21
C GLY A 93 -5.02 -0.93 -6.44
N GLY A 94 -4.96 -2.26 -6.49
CA GLY A 94 -6.10 -3.14 -6.77
C GLY A 94 -6.76 -3.70 -5.51
N GLN A 95 -7.17 -4.97 -5.57
CA GLN A 95 -8.01 -5.60 -4.55
C GLN A 95 -7.43 -5.56 -3.13
N ARG A 96 -6.11 -5.77 -2.94
CA ARG A 96 -5.48 -5.78 -1.60
C ARG A 96 -5.69 -4.46 -0.84
N SER A 97 -5.27 -3.34 -1.43
CA SER A 97 -5.44 -2.02 -0.81
C SER A 97 -6.91 -1.57 -0.81
N GLY A 98 -7.68 -1.92 -1.83
CA GLY A 98 -9.11 -1.59 -1.90
C GLY A 98 -9.93 -2.24 -0.78
N ALA A 99 -9.74 -3.53 -0.52
CA ALA A 99 -10.45 -4.25 0.53
C ALA A 99 -10.04 -3.79 1.94
N MET A 100 -8.75 -3.55 2.17
CA MET A 100 -8.28 -2.98 3.43
C MET A 100 -8.89 -1.59 3.68
N ALA A 101 -8.80 -0.68 2.70
CA ALA A 101 -9.38 0.65 2.81
C ALA A 101 -10.92 0.62 2.94
N HIS A 102 -11.59 -0.40 2.42
CA HIS A 102 -13.02 -0.59 2.66
C HIS A 102 -13.29 -0.91 4.13
N ILE A 103 -12.63 -1.92 4.70
CA ILE A 103 -12.79 -2.27 6.13
C ILE A 103 -12.47 -1.07 7.04
N LEU A 104 -11.39 -0.33 6.76
CA LEU A 104 -11.03 0.85 7.55
C LEU A 104 -12.09 1.97 7.46
N ARG A 105 -12.76 2.12 6.31
CA ARG A 105 -13.87 3.08 6.15
C ARG A 105 -15.12 2.64 6.90
N GLU A 106 -15.42 1.34 6.94
CA GLU A 106 -16.55 0.81 7.74
C GLU A 106 -16.35 1.06 9.24
N ILE A 107 -15.10 1.15 9.72
CA ILE A 107 -14.78 1.54 11.11
C ILE A 107 -15.01 3.06 11.35
N GLY A 108 -15.00 3.87 10.30
CA GLY A 108 -15.22 5.32 10.36
C GLY A 108 -14.00 6.18 10.02
N TRP A 109 -12.86 5.58 9.65
CA TRP A 109 -11.68 6.34 9.23
C TRP A 109 -11.77 6.82 7.77
N ASP A 110 -11.18 7.98 7.46
CA ASP A 110 -11.10 8.52 6.09
C ASP A 110 -9.98 7.83 5.28
N ALA A 111 -10.04 6.50 5.18
CA ALA A 111 -9.03 5.73 4.45
C ALA A 111 -9.18 5.91 2.93
N LYS A 112 -8.09 6.27 2.26
CA LYS A 112 -8.00 6.41 0.80
C LYS A 112 -7.06 5.38 0.20
N THR A 113 -7.14 5.20 -1.12
CA THR A 113 -6.22 4.35 -1.87
C THR A 113 -5.36 5.14 -2.85
N LEU A 114 -4.08 4.76 -2.94
CA LEU A 114 -3.18 5.27 -3.97
C LEU A 114 -3.52 4.61 -5.31
N GLU A 115 -3.86 5.43 -6.30
CA GLU A 115 -4.24 4.94 -7.61
C GLU A 115 -3.03 4.39 -8.37
N GLY A 116 -3.19 3.20 -8.95
CA GLY A 116 -2.08 2.47 -9.57
C GLY A 116 -1.00 1.98 -8.60
N GLY A 117 -1.14 2.27 -7.30
CA GLY A 117 -0.32 1.74 -6.22
C GLY A 117 1.17 2.04 -6.31
N TYR A 118 1.99 1.13 -5.77
CA TYR A 118 3.44 1.29 -5.75
C TYR A 118 4.04 1.42 -7.17
N ARG A 119 3.46 0.74 -8.16
CA ARG A 119 3.87 0.87 -9.56
C ARG A 119 3.69 2.29 -10.10
N ALA A 120 2.59 2.95 -9.76
CA ALA A 120 2.38 4.34 -10.17
C ALA A 120 3.39 5.26 -9.47
N TYR A 121 3.64 5.06 -8.18
CA TYR A 121 4.68 5.80 -7.44
C TYR A 121 6.05 5.67 -8.10
N ARG A 122 6.51 4.44 -8.39
CA ARG A 122 7.80 4.23 -9.06
C ARG A 122 7.90 4.93 -10.41
N ARG A 123 6.83 4.88 -11.22
CA ARG A 123 6.80 5.60 -12.51
C ARG A 123 6.92 7.11 -12.31
N TRP A 124 6.21 7.66 -11.34
CA TRP A 124 6.29 9.08 -10.99
C TRP A 124 7.70 9.46 -10.53
N VAL A 125 8.34 8.67 -9.65
CA VAL A 125 9.73 8.91 -9.22
C VAL A 125 10.69 8.94 -10.41
N VAL A 126 10.60 7.97 -11.33
CA VAL A 126 11.45 7.93 -12.53
C VAL A 126 11.25 9.16 -13.41
N GLN A 127 10.01 9.60 -13.60
CA GLN A 127 9.69 10.82 -14.35
C GLN A 127 10.26 12.07 -13.68
N GLU A 128 10.11 12.18 -12.35
CA GLU A 128 10.65 13.31 -11.61
C GLU A 128 12.18 13.31 -11.60
N LEU A 129 12.84 12.15 -11.56
CA LEU A 129 14.30 12.06 -11.71
C LEU A 129 14.79 12.49 -13.09
N GLN A 130 13.96 12.38 -14.14
CA GLN A 130 14.28 12.93 -15.45
C GLN A 130 14.06 14.45 -15.50
N ARG A 131 13.09 14.98 -14.76
CA ARG A 131 12.66 16.38 -14.83
C ARG A 131 13.39 17.30 -13.86
N LEU A 132 13.54 16.88 -12.61
CA LEU A 132 14.02 17.70 -11.49
C LEU A 132 15.48 18.13 -11.64
N PRO A 133 16.44 17.30 -12.09
CA PRO A 133 17.83 17.73 -12.23
C PRO A 133 18.02 18.97 -13.09
N HIS A 134 17.18 19.16 -14.12
CA HIS A 134 17.22 20.37 -14.96
C HIS A 134 16.86 21.66 -14.21
N HIS A 135 16.25 21.56 -13.03
CA HIS A 135 15.86 22.69 -12.18
C HIS A 135 16.87 22.96 -11.06
N PHE A 136 17.92 22.13 -10.93
CA PHE A 136 18.91 22.27 -9.88
C PHE A 136 20.28 22.56 -10.49
N ARG A 137 21.01 23.49 -9.85
CA ARG A 137 22.44 23.67 -10.10
C ARG A 137 23.21 22.79 -9.13
N PHE A 138 23.79 21.71 -9.65
CA PHE A 138 24.66 20.85 -8.86
C PHE A 138 26.02 21.52 -8.67
N VAL A 139 26.48 21.62 -7.42
CA VAL A 139 27.82 22.10 -7.07
C VAL A 139 28.58 20.91 -6.50
N VAL A 140 29.71 20.57 -7.13
CA VAL A 140 30.61 19.54 -6.62
C VAL A 140 31.43 20.16 -5.49
N ILE A 141 31.35 19.57 -4.30
CA ILE A 141 32.17 19.95 -3.16
C ILE A 141 33.36 18.98 -3.11
N HIS A 142 34.57 19.54 -3.14
CA HIS A 142 35.84 18.82 -3.02
C HIS A 142 36.34 18.85 -1.58
#